data_AF-A0A7S3FZZ9-F1
#
_entry.id   AF-A0A7S3FZZ9-F1
#
_cell.length_a   1.000
_cell.length_b   1.000
_cell.length_c   1.000
_cell.angle_alpha   90.00
_cell.angle_beta   90.00
_cell.angle_gamma   90.00
#
_symmetry.space_group_name_H-M   'P 1'
#
loop_
_entity.id
_entity.type
_entity.pdbx_description
1 polymer ?
#
loop_
_entity_poly.entity_id
_entity_poly.type
_entity_poly.pdbx_seq_one_letter_code
_entity_poly.pdbx_strand_id
1 'polypeptide(L)'
;MAQRFYNLILLPNVQRNIDKYKKLNYHLYMAIKKAMFKTSAFFKGFLLPLAEDPTTSTREAIIIGSILQKMSINALDVAAALIKMTTYEYKLANGYFLKVLLSKKYTLPTQVLDELINYLCKTGMVTREGDLEQHMADEEEGDEMDEDQMPTEMPVMWHQTILALAQ
;
A
#
# COMPACT_ATOMS: atom_id res chain seq x y z
N MET A 1 1.12 -19.04 15.62
CA MET A 1 2.08 -19.68 14.71
C MET A 1 2.00 -19.17 13.27
N ALA A 2 0.86 -19.20 12.59
CA ALA A 2 0.76 -18.86 11.15
C ALA A 2 1.30 -17.46 10.78
N GLN A 3 1.05 -16.43 11.60
CA GLN A 3 1.58 -15.08 11.38
C GLN A 3 3.11 -15.05 11.29
N ARG A 4 3.81 -15.76 12.21
CA ARG A 4 5.28 -15.85 12.21
C ARG A 4 5.80 -16.56 10.97
N PHE A 5 5.12 -17.62 10.54
CA PHE A 5 5.46 -18.32 9.30
C PHE A 5 5.33 -17.40 8.08
N TYR A 6 4.27 -16.59 8.02
CA TYR A 6 4.09 -15.65 6.92
C TYR A 6 5.18 -14.58 6.88
N ASN A 7 5.53 -14.01 8.03
CA ASN A 7 6.53 -12.95 8.12
C ASN A 7 7.96 -13.46 7.86
N LEU A 8 8.35 -14.57 8.50
CA LEU A 8 9.75 -15.04 8.47
C LEU A 8 10.08 -15.90 7.25
N ILE A 9 9.08 -16.57 6.66
CA ILE A 9 9.31 -17.54 5.59
C ILE A 9 8.60 -17.10 4.31
N LEU A 10 7.28 -16.89 4.33
CA LEU A 10 6.54 -16.66 3.08
C LEU A 10 6.91 -15.31 2.44
N LEU A 11 6.88 -14.23 3.21
CA LEU A 11 7.13 -12.86 2.75
C LEU A 11 8.52 -12.70 2.09
N PRO A 12 9.65 -13.03 2.76
CA PRO A 12 10.96 -12.84 2.15
C PRO A 12 11.20 -13.75 0.94
N ASN A 13 10.61 -14.95 0.91
CA ASN A 13 10.71 -15.81 -0.27
C ASN A 13 9.94 -15.26 -1.48
N VAL A 14 8.80 -14.61 -1.25
CA VAL A 14 8.03 -13.95 -2.30
C VAL A 14 8.78 -12.73 -2.83
N GLN A 15 9.29 -11.86 -1.96
CA GLN A 15 10.07 -10.69 -2.35
C GLN A 15 11.29 -11.09 -3.18
N ARG A 16 12.11 -12.05 -2.70
CA ARG A 16 13.26 -12.57 -3.45
C ARG A 16 12.88 -13.16 -4.82
N ASN A 17 11.74 -13.85 -4.92
CA ASN A 17 11.30 -14.43 -6.18
C ASN A 17 10.90 -13.35 -7.19
N ILE A 18 10.12 -12.35 -6.73
CA ILE A 18 9.69 -11.23 -7.57
C ILE A 18 10.88 -10.39 -7.98
N ASP A 19 11.84 -10.15 -7.08
CA ASP A 19 13.03 -9.38 -7.42
C ASP A 19 13.89 -10.10 -8.48
N LYS A 20 14.09 -11.41 -8.35
CA LYS A 20 14.91 -12.18 -9.31
C LYS A 20 14.26 -12.38 -10.67
N TYR A 21 12.97 -12.72 -10.72
CA TYR A 21 12.30 -13.14 -11.95
C TYR A 21 11.32 -12.10 -12.52
N LYS A 22 11.06 -11.02 -11.78
CA LYS A 22 10.04 -9.98 -12.07
C LYS A 22 8.63 -10.55 -12.31
N LYS A 23 8.41 -11.81 -11.93
CA LYS A 23 7.15 -12.57 -12.00
C LYS A 23 7.09 -13.50 -10.80
N LEU A 24 5.89 -13.78 -10.33
CA LEU A 24 5.68 -14.69 -9.20
C LEU A 24 5.53 -16.13 -9.68
N ASN A 25 6.31 -17.04 -9.09
CA ASN A 25 6.17 -18.47 -9.34
C ASN A 25 4.77 -18.99 -8.98
N TYR A 26 4.22 -19.91 -9.79
CA TYR A 26 2.89 -20.48 -9.60
C TYR A 26 2.69 -21.14 -8.22
N HIS A 27 3.68 -21.87 -7.70
CA HIS A 27 3.57 -22.51 -6.39
C HIS A 27 3.52 -21.50 -5.25
N LEU A 28 4.29 -20.40 -5.35
CA LEU A 28 4.24 -19.30 -4.39
C LEU A 28 2.90 -18.56 -4.48
N TYR A 29 2.39 -18.34 -5.69
CA TYR A 29 1.06 -17.78 -5.91
C TYR A 29 -0.03 -18.63 -5.21
N MET A 30 0.03 -19.95 -5.36
CA MET A 30 -0.91 -20.87 -4.73
C MET A 30 -0.74 -20.92 -3.20
N ALA A 31 0.50 -20.81 -2.71
CA ALA A 31 0.80 -20.71 -1.28
C ALA A 31 0.21 -19.44 -0.66
N ILE A 32 0.34 -18.27 -1.33
CA ILE A 32 -0.27 -17.01 -0.89
C ILE A 32 -1.79 -17.13 -0.87
N LYS A 33 -2.40 -17.68 -1.93
CA LYS A 33 -3.85 -17.95 -1.95
C LYS A 33 -4.28 -18.82 -0.77
N LYS A 34 -3.50 -19.84 -0.42
CA LYS A 34 -3.82 -20.71 0.73
C LYS A 34 -3.62 -20.00 2.07
N ALA A 35 -2.61 -19.13 2.17
CA ALA A 35 -2.35 -18.32 3.36
C ALA A 35 -3.52 -17.37 3.68
N MET A 36 -4.20 -16.86 2.65
CA MET A 36 -5.34 -15.95 2.78
C MET A 36 -6.59 -16.56 3.41
N PHE A 37 -6.72 -17.89 3.51
CA PHE A 37 -7.83 -18.51 4.26
C PHE A 37 -7.82 -18.16 5.75
N LYS A 38 -6.66 -17.73 6.28
CA LYS A 38 -6.53 -17.19 7.63
C LYS A 38 -6.21 -15.70 7.56
N THR A 39 -7.22 -14.92 7.19
CA THR A 39 -7.15 -13.48 6.89
C THR A 39 -6.43 -12.68 7.96
N SER A 40 -6.83 -12.77 9.23
CA SER A 40 -6.22 -11.99 10.31
C SER A 40 -4.71 -12.24 10.48
N ALA A 41 -4.26 -13.49 10.25
CA ALA A 41 -2.84 -13.82 10.30
C ALA A 41 -2.09 -13.32 9.05
N PHE A 42 -2.73 -13.38 7.89
CA PHE A 42 -2.17 -12.88 6.63
C PHE A 42 -1.97 -11.36 6.66
N PHE A 43 -2.95 -10.59 7.14
CA PHE A 43 -2.79 -9.13 7.25
C PHE A 43 -1.63 -8.76 8.16
N LYS A 44 -1.58 -9.30 9.37
CA LYS A 44 -0.53 -8.98 10.36
C LYS A 44 0.85 -9.52 10.01
N GLY A 45 0.91 -10.64 9.29
CA GLY A 45 2.17 -11.34 9.02
C GLY A 45 2.74 -11.12 7.63
N PHE A 46 1.92 -10.67 6.67
CA PHE A 46 2.31 -10.56 5.27
C PHE A 46 1.99 -9.16 4.72
N LEU A 47 0.72 -8.75 4.73
CA LEU A 47 0.33 -7.51 4.04
C LEU A 47 0.80 -6.23 4.74
N LEU A 48 0.64 -6.13 6.06
CA LEU A 48 1.05 -4.95 6.82
C LEU A 48 2.57 -4.78 6.81
N PRO A 49 3.40 -5.82 7.07
CA PRO A 49 4.84 -5.69 6.92
C PRO A 49 5.28 -5.28 5.51
N LEU A 50 4.60 -5.79 4.46
CA LEU A 50 4.87 -5.39 3.07
C LEU A 50 4.47 -3.93 2.78
N ALA A 51 3.42 -3.43 3.40
CA ALA A 51 2.98 -2.04 3.25
C ALA A 51 3.87 -1.04 4.02
N GLU A 52 4.46 -1.49 5.14
CA GLU A 52 5.34 -0.69 5.99
C GLU A 52 6.77 -0.58 5.41
N ASP A 53 7.26 -1.67 4.80
CA ASP A 53 8.61 -1.77 4.25
C ASP A 53 8.87 -0.68 3.17
N PRO A 54 9.90 0.18 3.33
CA PRO A 54 10.26 1.21 2.36
C PRO A 54 10.82 0.65 1.05
N THR A 55 11.30 -0.60 1.05
CA THR A 55 11.90 -1.22 -0.14
C THR A 55 10.87 -1.89 -1.06
N THR A 56 9.59 -1.90 -0.68
CA THR A 56 8.52 -2.56 -1.43
C THR A 56 8.35 -1.94 -2.81
N SER A 57 8.56 -2.77 -3.83
CA SER A 57 8.42 -2.35 -5.22
C SER A 57 6.95 -2.28 -5.64
N THR A 58 6.60 -1.31 -6.50
CA THR A 58 5.27 -1.21 -7.13
C THR A 58 4.83 -2.51 -7.80
N ARG A 59 5.78 -3.29 -8.35
CA ARG A 59 5.48 -4.58 -8.98
C ARG A 59 5.02 -5.63 -7.98
N GLU A 60 5.61 -5.65 -6.79
CA GLU A 60 5.17 -6.54 -5.70
C GLU A 60 3.75 -6.19 -5.28
N ALA A 61 3.47 -4.90 -5.11
CA ALA A 61 2.14 -4.41 -4.76
C ALA A 61 1.09 -4.79 -5.82
N ILE A 62 1.40 -4.66 -7.11
CA ILE A 62 0.50 -5.06 -8.21
C ILE A 62 0.22 -6.56 -8.19
N ILE A 63 1.26 -7.40 -8.07
CA ILE A 63 1.10 -8.85 -8.07
C ILE A 63 0.26 -9.29 -6.86
N ILE A 64 0.63 -8.84 -5.66
CA ILE A 64 -0.07 -9.22 -4.43
C ILE A 64 -1.48 -8.65 -4.41
N GLY A 65 -1.67 -7.39 -4.80
CA GLY A 65 -2.98 -6.76 -4.91
C GLY A 65 -3.90 -7.50 -5.89
N SER A 66 -3.38 -8.03 -7.00
CA SER A 66 -4.18 -8.87 -7.92
C SER A 66 -4.69 -10.17 -7.26
N ILE A 67 -3.94 -10.73 -6.30
CA ILE A 67 -4.38 -11.90 -5.52
C ILE A 67 -5.45 -11.47 -4.52
N LEU A 68 -5.24 -10.35 -3.83
CA LEU A 68 -6.21 -9.79 -2.89
C LEU A 68 -7.56 -9.55 -3.57
N GLN A 69 -7.58 -8.95 -4.76
CA GLN A 69 -8.80 -8.73 -5.54
C GLN A 69 -9.60 -10.01 -5.76
N LYS A 70 -8.93 -11.13 -6.05
CA LYS A 70 -9.58 -12.42 -6.37
C LYS A 70 -10.08 -13.19 -5.16
N MET A 71 -9.53 -12.96 -3.97
CA MET A 71 -9.86 -13.73 -2.77
C MET A 71 -10.99 -13.08 -1.98
N SER A 72 -11.82 -13.89 -1.34
CA SER A 72 -12.81 -13.41 -0.37
C SER A 72 -12.14 -13.16 0.98
N ILE A 73 -12.39 -12.00 1.57
CA ILE A 73 -11.77 -11.53 2.82
C ILE A 73 -12.87 -11.06 3.77
N ASN A 74 -12.68 -11.28 5.07
CA ASN A 74 -13.58 -10.78 6.10
C ASN A 74 -13.50 -9.23 6.21
N ALA A 75 -14.65 -8.56 6.25
CA ALA A 75 -14.74 -7.10 6.28
C ALA A 75 -14.11 -6.47 7.54
N LEU A 76 -14.17 -7.12 8.70
CA LEU A 76 -13.59 -6.60 9.95
C LEU A 76 -12.06 -6.61 9.90
N ASP A 77 -11.46 -7.66 9.35
CA ASP A 77 -10.01 -7.72 9.15
C ASP A 77 -9.53 -6.63 8.17
N VAL A 78 -10.32 -6.37 7.12
CA VAL A 78 -10.05 -5.29 6.16
C VAL A 78 -10.13 -3.92 6.83
N ALA A 79 -11.19 -3.66 7.61
CA ALA A 79 -11.34 -2.42 8.37
C ALA A 79 -10.14 -2.15 9.29
N ALA A 80 -9.70 -3.16 10.05
CA ALA A 80 -8.53 -3.04 10.91
C ALA A 80 -7.23 -2.84 10.12
N ALA A 81 -7.08 -3.50 8.98
CA ALA A 81 -5.91 -3.33 8.11
C ALA A 81 -5.87 -1.92 7.49
N LEU A 82 -7.00 -1.36 7.09
CA LEU A 82 -7.11 -0.01 6.53
C LEU A 82 -6.65 1.05 7.55
N ILE A 83 -7.18 1.02 8.78
CA ILE A 83 -6.72 1.92 9.85
C ILE A 83 -5.22 1.73 10.10
N LYS A 84 -4.70 0.51 10.05
CA LYS A 84 -3.26 0.33 10.26
C LYS A 84 -2.44 0.91 9.10
N MET A 85 -2.91 0.78 7.86
CA MET A 85 -2.25 1.34 6.68
C MET A 85 -2.27 2.87 6.62
N THR A 86 -3.29 3.53 7.21
CA THR A 86 -3.34 5.00 7.32
C THR A 86 -2.34 5.57 8.33
N THR A 87 -1.77 4.74 9.21
CA THR A 87 -0.69 5.17 10.12
C THR A 87 0.67 5.29 9.45
N TYR A 88 0.85 4.69 8.27
CA TYR A 88 2.10 4.70 7.52
C TYR A 88 2.18 5.89 6.56
N GLU A 89 3.37 6.23 6.09
CA GLU A 89 3.56 7.25 5.07
C GLU A 89 2.95 6.83 3.72
N TYR A 90 2.49 7.82 2.95
CA TYR A 90 1.92 7.56 1.63
C TYR A 90 3.01 7.14 0.65
N LYS A 91 2.90 5.91 0.15
CA LYS A 91 3.75 5.33 -0.87
C LYS A 91 2.90 4.76 -1.99
N LEU A 92 3.44 4.66 -3.19
CA LEU A 92 2.70 4.12 -4.34
C LEU A 92 2.22 2.67 -4.10
N ALA A 93 3.03 1.85 -3.44
CA ALA A 93 2.68 0.49 -3.04
C ALA A 93 1.52 0.45 -2.01
N ASN A 94 1.61 1.26 -0.95
CA ASN A 94 0.57 1.36 0.07
C ASN A 94 -0.75 1.89 -0.54
N GLY A 95 -0.68 2.94 -1.36
CA GLY A 95 -1.81 3.48 -2.12
C GLY A 95 -2.48 2.45 -3.01
N TYR A 96 -1.71 1.56 -3.65
CA TYR A 96 -2.27 0.46 -4.43
C TYR A 96 -3.05 -0.54 -3.57
N PHE A 97 -2.54 -0.90 -2.38
CA PHE A 97 -3.27 -1.78 -1.45
C PHE A 97 -4.55 -1.13 -0.93
N LEU A 98 -4.51 0.15 -0.56
CA LEU A 98 -5.68 0.92 -0.15
C LEU A 98 -6.75 0.90 -1.26
N LYS A 99 -6.37 1.24 -2.50
CA LYS A 99 -7.27 1.18 -3.65
C LYS A 99 -7.89 -0.21 -3.81
N VAL A 100 -7.08 -1.27 -3.75
CA VAL A 100 -7.55 -2.65 -3.95
C VAL A 100 -8.57 -3.07 -2.87
N LEU A 101 -8.31 -2.71 -1.62
CA LEU A 101 -9.21 -3.03 -0.50
C LEU A 101 -10.51 -2.24 -0.57
N LEU A 102 -10.45 -0.95 -0.94
CA LEU A 102 -11.64 -0.11 -1.14
C LEU A 102 -12.48 -0.57 -2.33
N SER A 103 -11.84 -0.98 -3.42
CA SER A 103 -12.52 -1.49 -4.63
C SER A 103 -13.39 -2.73 -4.38
N LYS A 104 -13.21 -3.43 -3.25
CA LYS A 104 -14.06 -4.56 -2.85
C LYS A 104 -15.41 -4.16 -2.28
N LYS A 105 -15.66 -2.87 -2.04
CA LYS A 105 -16.95 -2.31 -1.58
C LYS A 105 -17.49 -3.00 -0.32
N TYR A 106 -16.64 -3.19 0.67
CA TYR A 106 -17.07 -3.66 1.99
C TYR A 106 -17.85 -2.59 2.74
N THR A 107 -18.79 -3.00 3.59
CA THR A 107 -19.41 -2.10 4.57
C THR A 107 -18.40 -1.77 5.66
N LEU A 108 -17.85 -0.55 5.64
CA LEU A 108 -16.86 -0.09 6.60
C LEU A 108 -17.54 0.69 7.75
N PRO A 109 -17.08 0.53 9.01
CA PRO A 109 -17.47 1.40 10.11
C PRO A 109 -17.12 2.87 9.84
N THR A 110 -17.93 3.79 10.35
CA THR A 110 -17.72 5.25 10.19
C THR A 110 -16.34 5.70 10.69
N GLN A 111 -15.86 5.12 11.79
CA GLN A 111 -14.52 5.39 12.33
C GLN A 111 -13.39 5.11 11.34
N VAL A 112 -13.53 4.06 10.50
CA VAL A 112 -12.53 3.73 9.48
C VAL A 112 -12.56 4.74 8.35
N LEU A 113 -13.75 5.23 8.00
CA LEU A 113 -13.91 6.26 6.97
C LEU A 113 -13.29 7.58 7.43
N ASP A 114 -13.52 7.99 8.68
CA ASP A 114 -12.95 9.21 9.23
C ASP A 114 -11.41 9.16 9.22
N GLU A 115 -10.82 8.04 9.64
CA GLU A 115 -9.37 7.78 9.57
C GLU A 115 -8.84 7.84 8.12
N LEU A 116 -9.54 7.22 7.17
CA LEU A 116 -9.16 7.23 5.75
C LEU A 116 -9.23 8.63 5.14
N ILE A 117 -10.30 9.39 5.44
CA ILE A 117 -10.47 10.76 4.96
C ILE A 117 -9.38 11.65 5.55
N ASN A 118 -9.13 11.56 6.85
CA ASN A 118 -8.07 12.31 7.52
C ASN A 118 -6.69 12.00 6.91
N TYR A 119 -6.42 10.72 6.64
CA TYR A 119 -5.20 10.30 5.98
C TYR A 119 -5.05 10.86 4.56
N LEU A 120 -6.11 10.80 3.75
CA LEU A 120 -6.08 11.33 2.38
C LEU A 120 -5.96 12.85 2.37
N CYS A 121 -6.66 13.56 3.26
CA CYS A 121 -6.53 15.00 3.44
C CYS A 121 -5.11 15.37 3.87
N LYS A 122 -4.55 14.69 4.87
CA LYS A 122 -3.16 14.92 5.30
C LYS A 122 -2.19 14.72 4.13
N THR A 123 -2.34 13.64 3.39
CA THR A 123 -1.48 13.35 2.24
C THR A 123 -1.59 14.42 1.15
N GLY A 124 -2.78 14.94 0.88
CA GLY A 124 -2.99 16.03 -0.09
C GLY A 124 -2.61 17.42 0.42
N MET A 125 -2.44 17.60 1.74
CA MET A 125 -2.01 18.87 2.36
C MET A 125 -0.49 18.95 2.52
N VAL A 126 0.19 17.82 2.79
CA VAL A 126 1.66 17.77 2.89
C VAL A 126 2.33 18.32 1.64
N THR A 127 1.72 18.17 0.46
CA THR A 127 2.17 18.78 -0.79
C THR A 127 2.26 20.31 -0.68
N ARG A 128 1.26 20.97 -0.06
CA ARG A 128 1.24 22.44 0.10
C ARG A 128 2.28 22.98 1.09
N GLU A 129 2.73 22.18 2.06
CA GLU A 129 3.79 22.59 2.99
C GLU A 129 5.17 22.35 2.40
N GLY A 130 5.37 21.25 1.66
CA GLY A 130 6.57 21.02 0.85
C GLY A 130 6.75 22.10 -0.22
N ASP A 131 5.66 22.59 -0.82
CA ASP A 131 5.69 23.70 -1.78
C ASP A 131 6.21 25.02 -1.15
N LEU A 132 6.05 25.24 0.16
CA LEU A 132 6.51 26.47 0.85
C LEU A 132 7.98 26.40 1.28
N GLU A 133 8.47 25.22 1.66
CA GLU A 133 9.88 25.01 2.00
C GLU A 133 10.75 24.92 0.73
N GLN A 134 10.27 24.26 -0.33
CA GLN A 134 10.99 24.15 -1.61
C GLN A 134 11.16 25.52 -2.29
N HIS A 135 10.14 26.39 -2.23
CA HIS A 135 10.23 27.76 -2.78
C HIS A 135 11.22 28.68 -2.04
N MET A 136 11.59 28.38 -0.78
CA MET A 136 12.63 29.12 -0.06
C MET A 136 14.04 28.57 -0.29
N ALA A 137 14.17 27.30 -0.71
CA ALA A 137 15.47 26.66 -0.97
C ALA A 137 15.97 26.88 -2.41
N ASP A 138 15.06 26.97 -3.39
CA ASP A 138 15.41 27.15 -4.81
C ASP A 138 15.94 28.58 -5.15
N GLU A 139 15.93 29.53 -4.21
CA GLU A 139 16.57 30.85 -4.41
C GLU A 139 18.07 30.88 -4.07
N GLU A 140 18.66 29.84 -3.44
CA GLU A 140 20.07 29.87 -3.00
C GLU A 140 21.05 28.92 -3.72
N GLU A 141 20.64 27.85 -4.40
CA GLU A 141 21.58 26.96 -5.10
C GLU A 141 21.18 26.69 -6.56
N GLY A 142 22.00 27.22 -7.47
CA GLY A 142 21.89 26.96 -8.90
C GLY A 142 22.49 25.62 -9.32
N ASP A 143 21.86 25.04 -10.34
CA ASP A 143 22.39 24.13 -11.35
C ASP A 143 22.95 22.77 -10.85
N GLU A 144 22.07 21.79 -10.66
CA GLU A 144 22.34 20.36 -10.94
C GLU A 144 20.99 19.62 -11.11
N MET A 145 20.71 19.09 -12.31
CA MET A 145 19.47 18.35 -12.59
C MET A 145 19.57 16.91 -12.06
N ASP A 146 19.04 16.66 -10.86
CA ASP A 146 18.79 15.31 -10.34
C ASP A 146 17.41 14.78 -10.78
N GLU A 147 17.39 13.62 -11.45
CA GLU A 147 16.22 12.95 -12.05
C GLU A 147 15.21 12.35 -11.04
N ASP A 148 15.37 12.58 -9.73
CA ASP A 148 14.50 12.02 -8.68
C ASP A 148 13.55 13.07 -8.05
N GLN A 149 13.13 14.08 -8.81
CA GLN A 149 12.12 15.04 -8.36
C GLN A 149 10.75 14.36 -8.27
N MET A 150 10.23 14.17 -7.04
CA MET A 150 8.85 13.73 -6.84
C MET A 150 7.92 14.70 -7.57
N PRO A 151 6.99 14.22 -8.41
CA PRO A 151 6.13 15.10 -9.18
C PRO A 151 5.28 15.97 -8.25
N THR A 152 5.25 17.28 -8.55
CA THR A 152 4.42 18.34 -7.94
C THR A 152 2.92 17.99 -7.91
N GLU A 153 2.51 17.00 -8.72
CA GLU A 153 1.15 16.50 -8.83
C GLU A 153 1.02 15.10 -8.23
N MET A 154 -0.03 14.92 -7.43
CA MET A 154 -0.34 13.63 -6.79
C MET A 154 -0.47 12.50 -7.83
N PRO A 155 0.13 11.32 -7.61
CA PRO A 155 0.05 10.21 -8.55
C PRO A 155 -1.39 9.86 -8.92
N VAL A 156 -1.62 9.42 -10.16
CA VAL A 156 -2.95 8.97 -10.64
C VAL A 156 -3.57 7.93 -9.70
N MET A 157 -2.74 7.12 -9.04
CA MET A 157 -3.17 6.15 -8.03
C MET A 157 -3.87 6.77 -6.83
N TRP A 158 -3.46 7.96 -6.39
CA TRP A 158 -4.11 8.68 -5.30
C TRP A 158 -5.53 9.11 -5.71
N HIS A 159 -5.66 9.74 -6.88
CA HIS A 159 -6.95 10.13 -7.46
C HIS A 159 -7.88 8.91 -7.65
N GLN A 160 -7.35 7.79 -8.12
CA GLN A 160 -8.10 6.54 -8.26
C GLN A 160 -8.55 5.96 -6.91
N THR A 161 -7.77 6.16 -5.84
CA THR A 161 -8.12 5.71 -4.49
C THR A 161 -9.28 6.53 -3.94
N ILE A 162 -9.27 7.85 -4.16
CA ILE A 162 -10.38 8.75 -3.80
C ILE A 162 -11.64 8.39 -4.57
N LEU A 163 -11.52 8.16 -5.87
CA LEU A 163 -12.65 7.76 -6.69
C LEU A 163 -13.25 6.44 -6.19
N ALA A 164 -12.41 5.47 -5.80
CA ALA A 164 -12.87 4.20 -5.24
C ALA A 164 -13.54 4.35 -3.87
N LEU A 165 -13.17 5.38 -3.08
CA LEU A 165 -13.82 5.68 -1.80
C LEU A 165 -15.21 6.33 -2.00
N ALA A 166 -15.37 7.14 -3.05
CA ALA A 166 -16.61 7.85 -3.36
C ALA A 166 -17.67 7.01 -4.10
N GLN A 167 -17.30 5.83 -4.63
CA GLN A 167 -18.12 4.96 -5.49
C GLN A 167 -18.74 3.76 -4.76
#